data_AF-A0A7C5SKE6-F1
#
_entry.id   AF-A0A7C5SKE6-F1
#
_cell.length_a   1.000
_cell.length_b   1.000
_cell.length_c   1.000
_cell.angle_alpha   90.00
_cell.angle_beta   90.00
_cell.angle_gamma   90.00
#
_symmetry.space_group_name_H-M   'P 1'
#
loop_
_entity.id
_entity.type
_entity.pdbx_description
1 polymer ?
#
loop_
_entity_poly.entity_id
_entity_poly.type
_entity_poly.pdbx_seq_one_letter_code
_entity_poly.pdbx_strand_id
1 'polypeptide(L)'
;MLAYPHPLDYVTGVKYTLTDYKINRTFTPTPENFYVEELVDFENLGYSIEKGEYAVIKLVKRNLETLKALNILAKTLDIPVGNFYIFGLKDKDACTVSYVFTRRTLINPSCLPVETKSLRAELIGYVRVKPSTKHHVGNKFTIVINNVSEHDVETFKNIVERIEVFGLPSYYGYQRFGFHRGNTHLLGKYLLLLREDLFADELLRRLYPYEDTAVTVKRFLGDFRGLYYERLYLREATGSSRSSLREKYFSLLRDAYSSYLFNLLLNKVIERSGWSYLDREYPSLGCAESSIELYRDILVLEGLRLSDLRLLPCHYRHGLFRPLRSAIRTTKNTIHYEFLLKRGMYATIVLREIFKDNLLLS
;
A
#
# COMPACT_ATOMS: atom_id res chain seq x y z
N MET A 1 -17.50 7.18 17.40
CA MET A 1 -16.13 6.80 17.02
C MET A 1 -15.70 5.64 17.90
N LEU A 2 -15.23 4.55 17.29
CA LEU A 2 -14.64 3.41 17.99
C LEU A 2 -13.12 3.51 17.90
N ALA A 3 -12.41 3.11 18.96
CA ALA A 3 -10.95 3.10 19.00
C ALA A 3 -10.42 1.67 18.84
N TYR A 4 -9.41 1.50 17.98
CA TYR A 4 -8.71 0.24 17.72
C TYR A 4 -9.63 -0.98 17.48
N PRO A 5 -10.63 -0.90 16.59
CA PRO A 5 -11.49 -2.05 16.24
C PRO A 5 -10.74 -3.26 15.68
N HIS A 6 -9.57 -3.08 15.04
CA HIS A 6 -8.85 -4.18 14.41
C HIS A 6 -7.50 -4.41 15.11
N PRO A 7 -7.05 -5.66 15.34
CA PRO A 7 -5.80 -5.92 16.07
C PRO A 7 -4.56 -5.19 15.52
N LEU A 8 -4.45 -5.07 14.20
CA LEU A 8 -3.35 -4.35 13.54
C LEU A 8 -3.40 -2.83 13.75
N ASP A 9 -4.53 -2.26 14.18
CA ASP A 9 -4.67 -0.82 14.41
C ASP A 9 -3.69 -0.31 15.46
N TYR A 10 -3.50 -1.09 16.53
CA TYR A 10 -2.57 -0.71 17.60
C TYR A 10 -1.13 -0.68 17.10
N VAL A 11 -0.74 -1.72 16.36
CA VAL A 11 0.60 -1.87 15.79
C VAL A 11 0.91 -0.75 14.80
N THR A 12 -0.09 -0.29 14.04
CA THR A 12 0.10 0.66 12.93
C THR A 12 -0.32 2.09 13.26
N GLY A 13 -0.79 2.34 14.49
CA GLY A 13 -1.23 3.66 14.94
C GLY A 13 -2.55 4.13 14.32
N VAL A 14 -3.37 3.23 13.77
CA VAL A 14 -4.66 3.55 13.10
C VAL A 14 -5.78 3.56 14.14
N LYS A 15 -5.88 4.61 14.96
CA LYS A 15 -6.70 4.57 16.18
C LYS A 15 -8.20 4.66 15.92
N TYR A 16 -8.66 5.68 15.21
CA TYR A 16 -10.08 6.04 15.21
C TYR A 16 -10.84 5.52 14.00
N THR A 17 -12.13 5.22 14.18
CA THR A 17 -13.12 5.05 13.11
C THR A 17 -14.07 6.23 13.06
N LEU A 18 -14.67 6.45 11.89
CA LEU A 18 -15.74 7.44 11.75
C LEU A 18 -16.99 7.00 12.52
N THR A 19 -17.35 5.72 12.36
CA THR A 19 -18.58 5.11 12.88
C THR A 19 -18.27 3.92 13.80
N ASP A 20 -19.21 3.60 14.68
CA ASP A 20 -19.26 2.36 15.46
C ASP A 20 -20.05 1.24 14.74
N TYR A 21 -20.73 1.57 13.64
CA TYR A 21 -21.40 0.59 12.78
C TYR A 21 -20.39 -0.34 12.10
N LYS A 22 -20.82 -1.59 11.90
CA LYS A 22 -20.13 -2.58 11.08
C LYS A 22 -21.11 -3.54 10.45
N ILE A 23 -20.80 -4.05 9.28
CA ILE A 23 -21.54 -5.17 8.71
C ILE A 23 -21.16 -6.49 9.42
N ASN A 24 -22.12 -7.37 9.62
CA ASN A 24 -21.95 -8.61 10.38
C ASN A 24 -21.45 -9.75 9.47
N ARG A 25 -20.43 -9.45 8.66
CA ARG A 25 -19.82 -10.37 7.71
C ARG A 25 -18.32 -10.24 7.77
N THR A 26 -17.64 -11.37 7.78
CA THR A 26 -16.19 -11.42 7.58
C THR A 26 -15.85 -11.15 6.13
N PHE A 27 -14.81 -10.36 5.88
CA PHE A 27 -14.30 -10.09 4.55
C PHE A 27 -12.81 -10.33 4.47
N THR A 28 -12.43 -11.24 3.57
CA THR A 28 -11.04 -11.47 3.17
C THR A 28 -10.92 -11.04 1.71
N PRO A 29 -10.03 -10.09 1.37
CA PRO A 29 -9.75 -9.78 -0.03
C PRO A 29 -9.30 -11.02 -0.78
N THR A 30 -9.97 -11.33 -1.89
CA THR A 30 -9.58 -12.38 -2.82
C THR A 30 -9.72 -11.87 -4.26
N PRO A 31 -9.10 -12.54 -5.25
CA PRO A 31 -9.24 -12.14 -6.64
C PRO A 31 -10.68 -12.18 -7.21
N GLU A 32 -11.62 -12.83 -6.51
CA GLU A 32 -13.04 -12.95 -6.87
C GLU A 32 -13.88 -11.81 -6.28
N ASN A 33 -13.35 -11.08 -5.28
CA ASN A 33 -14.12 -10.09 -4.54
C ASN A 33 -13.43 -8.73 -4.40
N PHE A 34 -12.15 -8.64 -4.77
CA PHE A 34 -11.32 -7.45 -4.66
C PHE A 34 -10.63 -7.16 -5.99
N TYR A 35 -11.19 -6.19 -6.72
CA TYR A 35 -10.73 -5.78 -8.03
C TYR A 35 -10.09 -4.40 -7.94
N VAL A 36 -8.93 -4.23 -8.58
CA VAL A 36 -8.18 -2.97 -8.58
C VAL A 36 -7.80 -2.61 -10.01
N GLU A 37 -8.19 -1.44 -10.48
CA GLU A 37 -7.78 -0.90 -11.77
C GLU A 37 -6.96 0.37 -11.56
N GLU A 38 -5.74 0.39 -12.08
CA GLU A 38 -4.85 1.54 -12.02
C GLU A 38 -5.37 2.67 -12.91
N LEU A 39 -5.45 3.89 -12.36
CA LEU A 39 -5.81 5.08 -13.11
C LEU A 39 -4.55 5.84 -13.53
N VAL A 40 -4.42 6.04 -14.85
CA VAL A 40 -3.23 6.63 -15.47
C VAL A 40 -3.61 7.91 -16.20
N ASP A 41 -2.76 8.93 -16.07
CA ASP A 41 -2.84 10.18 -16.81
C ASP A 41 -2.29 9.99 -18.23
N PHE A 42 -3.09 9.34 -19.07
CA PHE A 42 -2.74 9.06 -20.47
C PHE A 42 -2.63 10.33 -21.32
N GLU A 43 -3.32 11.40 -20.93
CA GLU A 43 -3.27 12.69 -21.61
C GLU A 43 -1.87 13.31 -21.48
N ASN A 44 -1.36 13.46 -20.26
CA ASN A 44 -0.01 14.02 -20.05
C ASN A 44 1.11 13.07 -20.51
N LEU A 45 0.82 11.77 -20.65
CA LEU A 45 1.73 10.83 -21.30
C LEU A 45 1.76 10.98 -22.83
N GLY A 46 0.78 11.68 -23.42
CA GLY A 46 0.64 11.81 -24.87
C GLY A 46 0.27 10.49 -25.53
N TYR A 47 -0.72 9.78 -24.97
CA TYR A 47 -1.20 8.50 -25.48
C TYR A 47 -1.70 8.59 -26.92
N SER A 48 -1.41 7.57 -27.70
CA SER A 48 -1.90 7.38 -29.05
C SER A 48 -1.87 5.89 -29.40
N ILE A 49 -2.83 5.44 -30.22
CA ILE A 49 -2.90 4.04 -30.66
C ILE A 49 -1.65 3.64 -31.47
N GLU A 50 -1.11 4.54 -32.31
CA GLU A 50 -0.06 4.17 -33.27
C GLU A 50 1.30 4.85 -33.03
N LYS A 51 1.30 6.08 -32.50
CA LYS A 51 2.50 6.93 -32.32
C LYS A 51 2.94 7.01 -30.86
N GLY A 52 4.26 6.99 -30.63
CA GLY A 52 4.87 7.16 -29.31
C GLY A 52 6.20 6.42 -29.19
N GLU A 53 6.99 6.79 -28.18
CA GLU A 53 8.32 6.22 -27.91
C GLU A 53 8.25 4.99 -26.99
N TYR A 54 7.20 4.87 -26.19
CA TYR A 54 7.01 3.78 -25.24
C TYR A 54 5.72 3.05 -25.54
N ALA A 55 5.78 1.73 -25.63
CA ALA A 55 4.60 0.88 -25.73
C ALA A 55 3.86 0.83 -24.39
N VAL A 56 2.53 0.75 -24.45
CA VAL A 56 1.63 0.60 -23.30
C VAL A 56 1.00 -0.78 -23.34
N ILE A 57 1.38 -1.62 -22.39
CA ILE A 57 0.84 -2.96 -22.22
C ILE A 57 -0.15 -2.93 -21.06
N LYS A 58 -1.43 -3.18 -21.34
CA LYS A 58 -2.44 -3.40 -20.32
C LYS A 58 -2.23 -4.81 -19.75
N LEU A 59 -1.94 -4.88 -18.46
CA LEU A 59 -1.67 -6.12 -17.73
C LEU A 59 -2.81 -6.40 -16.75
N VAL A 60 -3.52 -7.50 -16.98
CA VAL A 60 -4.49 -8.09 -16.06
C VAL A 60 -3.83 -9.28 -15.38
N LYS A 61 -3.80 -9.29 -14.04
CA LYS A 61 -3.28 -10.42 -13.27
C LYS A 61 -4.26 -10.83 -12.17
N ARG A 62 -4.29 -12.13 -11.85
CA ARG A 62 -5.16 -12.73 -10.83
C ARG A 62 -4.33 -13.65 -9.93
N ASN A 63 -4.34 -13.42 -8.62
CA ASN A 63 -3.54 -14.20 -7.66
C ASN A 63 -2.05 -14.34 -8.04
N LEU A 64 -1.45 -13.25 -8.50
CA LEU A 64 -0.09 -13.26 -9.04
C LEU A 64 0.67 -12.02 -8.56
N GLU A 65 1.88 -12.24 -8.06
CA GLU A 65 2.79 -11.15 -7.68
C GLU A 65 3.23 -10.36 -8.91
N THR A 66 3.33 -9.05 -8.76
CA THR A 66 3.71 -8.15 -9.87
C THR A 66 5.06 -8.52 -10.47
N LEU A 67 6.07 -8.87 -9.65
CA LEU A 67 7.39 -9.28 -10.15
C LEU A 67 7.35 -10.60 -10.92
N LYS A 68 6.50 -11.56 -10.51
CA LYS A 68 6.30 -12.81 -11.27
C LYS A 68 5.63 -12.54 -12.61
N ALA A 69 4.63 -11.66 -12.65
CA ALA A 69 3.99 -11.21 -13.88
C ALA A 69 4.98 -10.56 -14.86
N LEU A 70 5.84 -9.66 -14.37
CA LEU A 70 6.88 -9.03 -15.18
C LEU A 70 7.92 -10.05 -15.69
N ASN A 71 8.28 -11.06 -14.91
CA ASN A 71 9.18 -12.12 -15.37
C ASN A 71 8.56 -12.98 -16.48
N ILE A 72 7.24 -13.24 -16.42
CA ILE A 72 6.53 -13.93 -17.51
C ILE A 72 6.61 -13.08 -18.78
N LEU A 73 6.25 -11.79 -18.69
CA LEU A 73 6.33 -10.88 -19.83
C LEU A 73 7.74 -10.74 -20.40
N ALA A 74 8.76 -10.64 -19.53
CA ALA A 74 10.14 -10.56 -19.93
C ALA A 74 10.57 -11.73 -20.80
N LYS A 75 10.21 -12.95 -20.38
CA LYS A 75 10.52 -14.17 -21.13
C LYS A 75 9.75 -14.26 -22.44
N THR A 76 8.47 -13.90 -22.45
CA THR A 76 7.64 -14.02 -23.66
C THR A 76 7.98 -12.95 -24.71
N LEU A 77 8.35 -11.75 -24.28
CA LEU A 77 8.70 -10.65 -25.17
C LEU A 77 10.20 -10.56 -25.50
N ASP A 78 11.03 -11.41 -24.87
CA ASP A 78 12.49 -11.32 -24.89
C ASP A 78 13.04 -9.93 -24.49
N ILE A 79 12.45 -9.36 -23.44
CA ILE A 79 12.83 -8.04 -22.89
C ILE A 79 13.31 -8.21 -21.45
N PRO A 80 14.53 -7.76 -21.09
CA PRO A 80 14.96 -7.78 -19.70
C PRO A 80 14.02 -7.01 -18.78
N VAL A 81 13.68 -7.58 -17.62
CA VAL A 81 12.70 -6.99 -16.66
C VAL A 81 13.01 -5.54 -16.31
N GLY A 82 14.29 -5.16 -16.24
CA GLY A 82 14.73 -3.79 -15.94
C GLY A 82 14.33 -2.74 -16.97
N ASN A 83 13.89 -3.14 -18.17
CA ASN A 83 13.37 -2.25 -19.21
C ASN A 83 11.86 -1.98 -19.07
N PHE A 84 11.17 -2.66 -18.15
CA PHE A 84 9.78 -2.38 -17.85
C PHE A 84 9.64 -1.26 -16.83
N TYR A 85 8.81 -0.28 -17.17
CA TYR A 85 8.37 0.77 -16.27
C TYR A 85 6.96 0.44 -15.75
N ILE A 86 6.78 0.54 -14.43
CA ILE A 86 5.49 0.41 -13.74
C ILE A 86 5.40 1.52 -12.69
N PHE A 87 4.18 1.87 -12.26
CA PHE A 87 4.01 2.90 -11.23
C PHE A 87 4.07 2.38 -9.79
N GLY A 88 3.93 1.07 -9.61
CA GLY A 88 4.06 0.43 -8.31
C GLY A 88 3.72 -1.05 -8.37
N LEU A 89 4.14 -1.78 -7.34
CA LEU A 89 3.72 -3.16 -7.15
C LEU A 89 2.24 -3.19 -6.74
N LYS A 90 1.50 -4.15 -7.28
CA LYS A 90 0.09 -4.40 -6.96
C LYS A 90 -0.06 -5.65 -6.10
N ASP A 91 -1.10 -5.66 -5.26
CA ASP A 91 -1.43 -6.76 -4.36
C ASP A 91 -1.57 -8.09 -5.10
N LYS A 92 -1.07 -9.18 -4.51
CA LYS A 92 -1.18 -10.53 -5.08
C LYS A 92 -2.62 -11.03 -4.99
N ASP A 93 -3.25 -10.87 -3.83
CA ASP A 93 -4.55 -11.44 -3.47
C ASP A 93 -5.73 -10.60 -4.00
N ALA A 94 -5.61 -10.22 -5.28
CA ALA A 94 -6.53 -9.34 -5.98
C ALA A 94 -6.58 -9.70 -7.47
N CYS A 95 -7.66 -9.29 -8.13
CA CYS A 95 -7.67 -9.17 -9.59
C CYS A 95 -7.28 -7.73 -9.94
N THR A 96 -6.14 -7.55 -10.60
CA THR A 96 -5.59 -6.21 -10.84
C THR A 96 -5.40 -5.93 -12.31
N VAL A 97 -5.88 -4.77 -12.76
CA VAL A 97 -5.58 -4.16 -14.05
C VAL A 97 -4.54 -3.06 -13.82
N SER A 98 -3.41 -3.14 -14.50
CA SER A 98 -2.30 -2.19 -14.40
C SER A 98 -1.64 -1.98 -15.75
N TYR A 99 -0.72 -1.02 -15.85
CA TYR A 99 -0.04 -0.73 -17.11
C TYR A 99 1.47 -0.93 -16.98
N VAL A 100 2.02 -1.70 -17.90
CA VAL A 100 3.46 -1.91 -18.06
C VAL A 100 3.91 -1.18 -19.30
N PHE A 101 5.00 -0.45 -19.20
CA PHE A 101 5.54 0.31 -20.32
C PHE A 101 6.96 -0.15 -20.66
N THR A 102 7.32 -0.11 -21.93
CA THR A 102 8.69 -0.39 -22.40
C THR A 102 9.00 0.47 -23.61
N ARG A 103 10.28 0.66 -23.96
CA ARG A 103 10.62 1.37 -25.19
C ARG A 103 10.06 0.63 -26.40
N ARG A 104 9.45 1.36 -27.33
CA ARG A 104 8.86 0.81 -28.56
C ARG A 104 9.87 -0.01 -29.37
N THR A 105 11.13 0.38 -29.38
CA THR A 105 12.20 -0.32 -30.12
C THR A 105 12.54 -1.69 -29.53
N LEU A 106 12.11 -2.00 -28.31
CA LEU A 106 12.40 -3.27 -27.63
C LEU A 106 11.27 -4.30 -27.77
N ILE A 107 10.09 -3.88 -28.23
CA ILE A 107 8.92 -4.75 -28.28
C ILE A 107 8.61 -5.17 -29.70
N ASN A 108 8.34 -6.46 -29.89
CA ASN A 108 7.69 -6.98 -31.07
C ASN A 108 6.18 -7.12 -30.79
N PRO A 109 5.30 -6.30 -31.40
CA PRO A 109 3.86 -6.37 -31.17
C PRO A 109 3.23 -7.73 -31.49
N SER A 110 3.81 -8.52 -32.40
CA SER A 110 3.25 -9.84 -32.74
C SER A 110 3.37 -10.89 -31.63
N CYS A 111 4.14 -10.60 -30.57
CA CYS A 111 4.23 -11.42 -29.37
C CYS A 111 3.10 -11.15 -28.35
N LEU A 112 2.17 -10.23 -28.67
CA LEU A 112 0.99 -9.91 -27.86
C LEU A 112 -0.30 -10.24 -28.65
N PRO A 113 -1.39 -10.65 -27.97
CA PRO A 113 -1.52 -10.76 -26.52
C PRO A 113 -0.78 -11.97 -25.92
N VAL A 114 -0.39 -11.84 -24.65
CA VAL A 114 0.10 -12.96 -23.84
C VAL A 114 -1.02 -13.37 -22.89
N GLU A 115 -1.40 -14.64 -22.90
CA GLU A 115 -2.46 -15.15 -22.03
C GLU A 115 -2.04 -16.46 -21.35
N THR A 116 -2.28 -16.50 -20.04
CA THR A 116 -2.09 -17.66 -19.17
C THR A 116 -3.28 -17.75 -18.22
N LYS A 117 -3.34 -18.80 -17.40
CA LYS A 117 -4.42 -18.96 -16.39
C LYS A 117 -4.54 -17.76 -15.42
N SER A 118 -3.46 -17.05 -15.13
CA SER A 118 -3.41 -16.00 -14.09
C SER A 118 -2.97 -14.63 -14.60
N LEU A 119 -2.73 -14.49 -15.91
CA LEU A 119 -2.19 -13.27 -16.52
C LEU A 119 -2.70 -13.12 -17.95
N ARG A 120 -3.18 -11.93 -18.29
CA ARG A 120 -3.41 -11.49 -19.66
C ARG A 120 -2.72 -10.15 -19.88
N ALA A 121 -1.98 -10.02 -20.97
CA ALA A 121 -1.29 -8.80 -21.35
C ALA A 121 -1.58 -8.45 -22.81
N GLU A 122 -1.87 -7.18 -23.06
CA GLU A 122 -2.30 -6.70 -24.36
C GLU A 122 -1.64 -5.35 -24.67
N LEU A 123 -1.08 -5.20 -25.88
CA LEU A 123 -0.62 -3.90 -26.36
C LEU A 123 -1.83 -3.05 -26.69
N ILE A 124 -2.02 -1.93 -26.00
CA ILE A 124 -3.16 -1.05 -26.24
C ILE A 124 -2.79 0.21 -27.03
N GLY A 125 -1.51 0.56 -27.09
CA GLY A 125 -1.02 1.72 -27.83
C GLY A 125 0.37 2.15 -27.36
N TYR A 126 0.67 3.43 -27.52
CA TYR A 126 1.96 4.03 -27.21
C TYR A 126 1.80 5.38 -26.52
N VAL A 127 2.85 5.81 -25.81
CA VAL A 127 2.96 7.12 -25.18
C VAL A 127 4.23 7.83 -25.61
N ARG A 128 4.18 9.16 -25.73
CA ARG A 128 5.34 9.97 -26.13
C ARG A 128 6.27 10.25 -24.96
N VAL A 129 5.73 10.40 -23.76
CA VAL A 129 6.51 10.78 -22.57
C VAL A 129 6.93 9.53 -21.79
N LYS A 130 8.17 9.53 -21.28
CA LYS A 130 8.65 8.46 -20.41
C LYS A 130 7.76 8.33 -19.16
N PRO A 131 7.18 7.15 -18.89
CA PRO A 131 6.33 6.93 -17.72
C PRO A 131 7.13 7.05 -16.43
N SER A 132 6.50 7.64 -15.42
CA SER A 132 7.01 7.83 -14.07
C SER A 132 5.83 7.91 -13.11
N THR A 133 6.09 7.73 -11.81
CA THR A 133 5.07 7.69 -10.75
C THR A 133 4.17 8.93 -10.69
N LYS A 134 4.60 10.05 -11.28
CA LYS A 134 3.77 11.27 -11.37
C LYS A 134 2.51 11.07 -12.21
N HIS A 135 2.52 10.16 -13.18
CA HIS A 135 1.39 9.88 -14.07
C HIS A 135 0.39 8.86 -13.48
N HIS A 136 0.68 8.29 -12.31
CA HIS A 136 -0.29 7.49 -11.57
C HIS A 136 -1.24 8.42 -10.81
N VAL A 137 -2.51 8.43 -11.21
CA VAL A 137 -3.54 9.30 -10.64
C VAL A 137 -4.12 8.67 -9.38
N GLY A 138 -4.32 7.36 -9.39
CA GLY A 138 -5.00 6.64 -8.32
C GLY A 138 -5.39 5.24 -8.75
N ASN A 139 -6.32 4.64 -8.02
CA ASN A 139 -6.86 3.32 -8.36
C ASN A 139 -8.38 3.34 -8.22
N LYS A 140 -9.04 2.64 -9.13
CA LYS A 140 -10.44 2.26 -9.06
C LYS A 140 -10.54 0.93 -8.33
N PHE A 141 -11.43 0.83 -7.37
CA PHE A 141 -11.71 -0.38 -6.63
C PHE A 141 -13.12 -0.85 -6.93
N THR A 142 -13.29 -2.15 -7.08
CA THR A 142 -14.59 -2.81 -7.06
C THR A 142 -14.55 -3.91 -6.01
N ILE A 143 -15.43 -3.81 -5.02
CA ILE A 143 -15.55 -4.73 -3.90
C ILE A 143 -16.86 -5.49 -4.03
N VAL A 144 -16.81 -6.82 -3.94
CA VAL A 144 -17.99 -7.70 -4.00
C VAL A 144 -18.17 -8.36 -2.64
N ILE A 145 -19.28 -8.07 -1.97
CA ILE A 145 -19.58 -8.63 -0.66
C ILE A 145 -20.76 -9.57 -0.83
N ASN A 146 -20.50 -10.88 -0.70
CA ASN A 146 -21.51 -11.92 -0.87
C ASN A 146 -22.16 -12.33 0.45
N ASN A 147 -23.32 -12.95 0.36
CA ASN A 147 -24.09 -13.51 1.47
C ASN A 147 -24.43 -12.45 2.54
N VAL A 148 -24.84 -11.27 2.08
CA VAL A 148 -25.28 -10.17 2.96
C VAL A 148 -26.78 -10.28 3.24
N SER A 149 -27.18 -9.88 4.44
CA SER A 149 -28.60 -9.70 4.79
C SER A 149 -29.11 -8.32 4.36
N GLU A 150 -30.43 -8.10 4.38
CA GLU A 150 -31.01 -6.76 4.16
C GLU A 150 -30.49 -5.73 5.17
N HIS A 151 -30.30 -6.15 6.43
CA HIS A 151 -29.73 -5.31 7.48
C HIS A 151 -28.26 -4.95 7.22
N ASP A 152 -27.45 -5.89 6.70
CA ASP A 152 -26.08 -5.60 6.28
C ASP A 152 -26.04 -4.57 5.14
N VAL A 153 -26.97 -4.67 4.19
CA VAL A 153 -27.09 -3.72 3.07
C VAL A 153 -27.41 -2.31 3.57
N GLU A 154 -28.37 -2.18 4.49
CA GLU A 154 -28.73 -0.89 5.09
C GLU A 154 -27.56 -0.29 5.88
N THR A 155 -26.92 -1.11 6.73
CA THR A 155 -25.76 -0.70 7.53
C THR A 155 -24.60 -0.25 6.63
N PHE A 156 -24.33 -1.00 5.56
CA PHE A 156 -23.31 -0.65 4.57
C PHE A 156 -23.59 0.71 3.91
N LYS A 157 -24.82 0.95 3.46
CA LYS A 157 -25.21 2.22 2.85
C LYS A 157 -25.02 3.40 3.81
N ASN A 158 -25.41 3.24 5.07
CA ASN A 158 -25.21 4.27 6.10
C ASN A 158 -23.73 4.58 6.33
N ILE A 159 -22.88 3.55 6.42
CA ILE A 159 -21.43 3.73 6.56
C ILE A 159 -20.86 4.50 5.35
N VAL A 160 -21.22 4.11 4.11
CA VAL A 160 -20.71 4.77 2.90
C VAL A 160 -21.20 6.22 2.81
N GLU A 161 -22.47 6.49 3.11
CA GLU A 161 -23.01 7.87 3.14
C GLU A 161 -22.22 8.75 4.13
N ARG A 162 -21.94 8.24 5.32
CA ARG A 162 -21.12 8.96 6.30
C ARG A 162 -19.68 9.17 5.82
N ILE A 163 -19.07 8.19 5.17
CA ILE A 163 -17.74 8.33 4.56
C ILE A 163 -17.74 9.45 3.51
N GLU A 164 -18.79 9.56 2.69
CA GLU A 164 -18.89 10.60 1.66
C GLU A 164 -19.02 12.00 2.26
N VAL A 165 -19.81 12.15 3.32
CA VAL A 165 -20.01 13.43 4.00
C VAL A 165 -18.76 13.82 4.79
N PHE A 166 -18.33 12.97 5.71
CA PHE A 166 -17.32 13.31 6.72
C PHE A 166 -15.89 12.92 6.33
N GLY A 167 -15.71 12.03 5.35
CA GLY A 167 -14.41 11.49 4.97
C GLY A 167 -13.77 10.59 6.03
N LEU A 168 -12.65 10.00 5.64
CA LEU A 168 -11.83 9.15 6.49
C LEU A 168 -10.45 9.77 6.72
N PRO A 169 -9.82 9.54 7.88
CA PRO A 169 -8.47 9.99 8.10
C PRO A 169 -7.55 9.27 7.10
N SER A 170 -6.64 10.01 6.49
CA SER A 170 -5.71 9.51 5.46
C SER A 170 -4.57 8.68 6.04
N TYR A 171 -4.91 7.78 6.96
CA TYR A 171 -3.99 6.81 7.53
C TYR A 171 -3.25 6.04 6.44
N TYR A 172 -1.98 5.75 6.72
CA TYR A 172 -1.26 4.72 6.01
C TYR A 172 -1.81 3.35 6.45
N GLY A 173 -2.30 2.57 5.48
CA GLY A 173 -2.89 1.25 5.75
C GLY A 173 -1.84 0.19 6.10
N TYR A 174 -2.31 -0.97 6.56
CA TYR A 174 -1.46 -2.06 7.06
C TYR A 174 -0.40 -2.52 6.04
N GLN A 175 -0.71 -2.48 4.74
CA GLN A 175 0.24 -2.74 3.64
C GLN A 175 1.57 -2.02 3.82
N ARG A 176 1.54 -0.76 4.28
CA ARG A 176 2.72 0.11 4.39
C ARG A 176 3.71 -0.42 5.43
N PHE A 177 3.23 -1.23 6.35
CA PHE A 177 4.00 -1.82 7.46
C PHE A 177 4.33 -3.30 7.24
N GLY A 178 3.80 -3.90 6.15
CA GLY A 178 3.89 -5.32 5.81
C GLY A 178 2.77 -6.13 6.46
N PHE A 179 2.06 -6.97 5.68
CA PHE A 179 0.90 -7.71 6.21
C PHE A 179 1.27 -8.80 7.22
N HIS A 180 2.26 -9.64 6.91
CA HIS A 180 2.58 -10.81 7.74
C HIS A 180 3.17 -10.45 9.11
N ARG A 181 3.92 -9.34 9.19
CA ARG A 181 4.64 -8.93 10.41
C ARG A 181 4.20 -7.58 10.96
N GLY A 182 3.72 -6.66 10.12
CA GLY A 182 3.37 -5.30 10.54
C GLY A 182 4.52 -4.48 11.12
N ASN A 183 5.77 -4.92 11.00
CA ASN A 183 6.90 -4.42 11.80
C ASN A 183 7.88 -3.52 11.05
N THR A 184 7.64 -3.22 9.77
CA THR A 184 8.56 -2.42 8.94
C THR A 184 8.88 -1.06 9.56
N HIS A 185 7.92 -0.44 10.25
CA HIS A 185 8.12 0.84 10.95
C HIS A 185 8.99 0.71 12.21
N LEU A 186 8.95 -0.43 12.91
CA LEU A 186 9.83 -0.70 14.06
C LEU A 186 11.29 -0.83 13.60
N LEU A 187 11.52 -1.56 12.51
CA LEU A 187 12.84 -1.63 11.86
C LEU A 187 13.32 -0.23 11.45
N GLY A 188 12.43 0.61 10.90
CA GLY A 188 12.73 2.00 10.59
C GLY A 188 13.08 2.85 11.82
N LYS A 189 12.35 2.66 12.93
CA LYS A 189 12.64 3.32 14.22
C LYS A 189 14.02 2.92 14.74
N TYR A 190 14.31 1.62 14.81
CA TYR A 190 15.59 1.13 15.34
C TYR A 190 16.77 1.52 14.46
N LEU A 191 16.58 1.52 13.14
CA LEU A 191 17.55 2.07 12.20
C LEU A 191 17.85 3.54 12.48
N LEU A 192 16.81 4.35 12.72
CA LEU A 192 16.94 5.78 12.96
C LEU A 192 17.61 6.08 14.30
N LEU A 193 17.26 5.31 15.34
CA LEU A 193 17.81 5.43 16.69
C LEU A 193 19.20 4.78 16.84
N LEU A 194 19.75 4.22 15.76
CA LEU A 194 21.03 3.48 15.75
C LEU A 194 21.05 2.33 16.77
N ARG A 195 19.91 1.66 16.94
CA ARG A 195 19.71 0.51 17.84
C ARG A 195 19.84 -0.79 17.07
N GLU A 196 21.07 -1.14 16.72
CA GLU A 196 21.38 -2.37 15.96
C GLU A 196 20.94 -3.63 16.70
N ASP A 197 21.04 -3.64 18.03
CA ASP A 197 20.59 -4.72 18.89
C ASP A 197 19.09 -5.01 18.71
N LEU A 198 18.26 -3.96 18.76
CA LEU A 198 16.81 -4.07 18.58
C LEU A 198 16.44 -4.35 17.13
N PHE A 199 17.16 -3.76 16.18
CA PHE A 199 16.96 -4.03 14.75
C PHE A 199 17.19 -5.52 14.44
N ALA A 200 18.30 -6.09 14.92
CA ALA A 200 18.67 -7.47 14.70
C ALA A 200 17.64 -8.43 15.33
N ASP A 201 17.24 -8.17 16.58
CA ASP A 201 16.24 -8.97 17.27
C ASP A 201 14.90 -8.94 16.53
N GLU A 202 14.44 -7.74 16.18
CA GLU A 202 13.21 -7.52 15.43
C GLU A 202 13.24 -8.23 14.08
N LEU A 203 14.30 -8.10 13.29
CA LEU A 203 14.37 -8.71 11.97
C LEU A 203 14.51 -10.24 12.05
N LEU A 204 15.45 -10.73 12.85
CA LEU A 204 15.92 -12.11 12.80
C LEU A 204 15.19 -13.07 13.77
N ARG A 205 14.61 -12.57 14.86
CA ARG A 205 14.11 -13.42 15.96
C ARG A 205 12.64 -13.21 16.29
N ARG A 206 12.12 -11.99 16.12
CA ARG A 206 10.74 -11.67 16.52
C ARG A 206 9.71 -12.45 15.69
N LEU A 207 8.78 -13.08 16.38
CA LEU A 207 7.69 -13.87 15.82
C LEU A 207 6.40 -13.09 15.77
N TYR A 208 5.64 -13.27 14.69
CA TYR A 208 4.32 -12.67 14.51
C TYR A 208 3.26 -13.73 14.19
N PRO A 209 2.01 -13.56 14.64
CA PRO A 209 0.94 -14.57 14.48
C PRO A 209 0.61 -14.93 13.02
N TYR A 210 0.84 -14.02 12.08
CA TYR A 210 0.48 -14.16 10.67
C TYR A 210 1.66 -14.53 9.76
N GLU A 211 2.78 -14.95 10.34
CA GLU A 211 3.93 -15.42 9.56
C GLU A 211 3.77 -16.86 9.11
N ASP A 212 4.31 -17.13 7.93
CA ASP A 212 4.47 -18.50 7.44
C ASP A 212 5.33 -19.32 8.40
N THR A 213 4.80 -20.46 8.86
CA THR A 213 5.48 -21.32 9.84
C THR A 213 6.84 -21.80 9.34
N ALA A 214 6.99 -22.10 8.05
CA ALA A 214 8.27 -22.54 7.49
C ALA A 214 9.30 -21.40 7.49
N VAL A 215 8.87 -20.16 7.24
CA VAL A 215 9.74 -18.97 7.38
C VAL A 215 10.19 -18.77 8.83
N THR A 216 9.30 -18.96 9.78
CA THR A 216 9.61 -18.87 11.22
C THR A 216 10.58 -19.95 11.68
N VAL A 217 10.35 -21.21 11.30
CA VAL A 217 11.26 -22.33 11.61
C VAL A 217 12.65 -22.09 11.01
N LYS A 218 12.72 -21.60 9.77
CA LYS A 218 13.98 -21.23 9.13
C LYS A 218 14.78 -20.21 9.94
N ARG A 219 14.15 -19.11 10.37
CA ARG A 219 14.80 -18.10 11.22
C ARG A 219 15.25 -18.68 12.56
N PHE A 220 14.40 -19.49 13.21
CA PHE A 220 14.73 -20.15 14.47
C PHE A 220 15.97 -21.06 14.37
N LEU A 221 16.09 -21.81 13.27
CA LEU A 221 17.23 -22.69 12.98
C LEU A 221 18.47 -21.94 12.44
N GLY A 222 18.38 -20.61 12.24
CA GLY A 222 19.44 -19.82 11.61
C GLY A 222 19.62 -20.06 10.10
N ASP A 223 18.65 -20.70 9.44
CA ASP A 223 18.65 -20.92 8.00
C ASP A 223 17.98 -19.75 7.26
N PHE A 224 18.76 -18.77 6.84
CA PHE A 224 18.26 -17.61 6.11
C PHE A 224 18.14 -17.81 4.58
N ARG A 225 18.19 -19.06 4.08
CA ARG A 225 18.02 -19.33 2.64
C ARG A 225 16.59 -19.02 2.18
N GLY A 226 16.48 -18.09 1.22
CA GLY A 226 15.21 -17.59 0.70
C GLY A 226 14.64 -16.40 1.48
N LEU A 227 15.30 -15.98 2.57
CA LEU A 227 14.91 -14.83 3.38
C LEU A 227 15.77 -13.61 2.96
N TYR A 228 15.27 -12.85 2.00
CA TYR A 228 16.05 -11.83 1.29
C TYR A 228 16.57 -10.73 2.23
N TYR A 229 15.71 -10.16 3.07
CA TYR A 229 16.06 -9.01 3.92
C TYR A 229 16.98 -9.41 5.08
N GLU A 230 16.73 -10.56 5.68
CA GLU A 230 17.57 -11.17 6.71
C GLU A 230 18.98 -11.44 6.17
N ARG A 231 19.08 -12.03 4.97
CA ARG A 231 20.37 -12.23 4.31
C ARG A 231 21.06 -10.94 3.93
N LEU A 232 20.32 -9.94 3.47
CA LEU A 232 20.86 -8.63 3.15
C LEU A 232 21.50 -8.04 4.40
N TYR A 233 20.79 -8.05 5.53
CA TYR A 233 21.29 -7.59 6.82
C TYR A 233 22.56 -8.34 7.27
N LEU A 234 22.56 -9.68 7.25
CA LEU A 234 23.69 -10.48 7.73
C LEU A 234 24.95 -10.31 6.88
N ARG A 235 24.83 -10.17 5.55
CA ARG A 235 25.98 -9.90 4.68
C ARG A 235 26.62 -8.56 4.99
N GLU A 236 25.80 -7.56 5.25
CA GLU A 236 26.27 -6.20 5.57
C GLU A 236 26.95 -6.13 6.94
N ALA A 237 26.45 -6.86 7.95
CA ALA A 237 27.09 -6.97 9.26
C ALA A 237 28.53 -7.55 9.17
N THR A 238 28.81 -8.36 8.15
CA THR A 238 30.15 -8.89 7.86
C THR A 238 31.07 -7.95 7.06
N GLY A 239 30.66 -6.69 6.81
CA GLY A 239 31.51 -5.63 6.27
C GLY A 239 31.71 -5.60 4.75
N SER A 240 30.87 -6.30 3.98
CA SER A 240 31.22 -6.71 2.61
C SER A 240 30.69 -5.84 1.44
N SER A 241 30.02 -4.70 1.64
CA SER A 241 29.91 -3.56 0.68
C SER A 241 28.72 -2.65 1.02
N ARG A 242 28.89 -1.31 1.03
CA ARG A 242 27.76 -0.34 1.05
C ARG A 242 27.06 -0.34 -0.31
N SER A 243 26.19 -1.31 -0.54
CA SER A 243 25.48 -1.47 -1.81
C SER A 243 24.35 -0.45 -1.99
N SER A 244 24.08 -0.02 -3.24
CA SER A 244 22.93 0.85 -3.56
C SER A 244 21.57 0.22 -3.21
N LEU A 245 21.52 -1.11 -3.05
CA LEU A 245 20.35 -1.86 -2.61
C LEU A 245 20.06 -1.65 -1.12
N ARG A 246 21.11 -1.55 -0.28
CA ARG A 246 20.98 -1.25 1.14
C ARG A 246 20.30 0.09 1.37
N GLU A 247 20.74 1.13 0.66
CA GLU A 247 20.14 2.46 0.79
C GLU A 247 18.67 2.47 0.35
N LYS A 248 18.31 1.72 -0.69
CA LYS A 248 16.90 1.56 -1.09
C LYS A 248 16.06 0.87 0.00
N TYR A 249 16.58 -0.21 0.58
CA TYR A 249 15.90 -0.91 1.67
C TYR A 249 15.74 -0.01 2.90
N PHE A 250 16.81 0.67 3.32
CA PHE A 250 16.76 1.59 4.46
C PHE A 250 15.87 2.81 4.22
N SER A 251 15.83 3.32 2.98
CA SER A 251 14.86 4.34 2.61
C SER A 251 13.43 3.84 2.82
N LEU A 252 13.11 2.60 2.43
CA LEU A 252 11.79 2.00 2.65
C LEU A 252 11.44 1.89 4.15
N LEU A 253 12.41 1.53 4.99
CA LEU A 253 12.21 1.44 6.44
C LEU A 253 11.93 2.81 7.07
N ARG A 254 12.71 3.84 6.70
CA ARG A 254 12.50 5.22 7.17
C ARG A 254 11.16 5.77 6.70
N ASP A 255 10.78 5.45 5.47
CA ASP A 255 9.48 5.75 4.88
C ASP A 255 8.32 5.14 5.66
N ALA A 256 8.44 3.87 6.05
CA ALA A 256 7.44 3.18 6.85
C ALA A 256 7.33 3.79 8.25
N TYR A 257 8.46 4.13 8.89
CA TYR A 257 8.42 4.80 10.19
C TYR A 257 7.82 6.20 10.12
N SER A 258 8.17 7.00 9.13
CA SER A 258 7.53 8.30 8.87
C SER A 258 6.01 8.17 8.68
N SER A 259 5.57 7.09 8.02
CA SER A 259 4.15 6.78 7.82
C SER A 259 3.44 6.45 9.15
N TYR A 260 4.10 5.71 10.04
CA TYR A 260 3.58 5.41 11.38
C TYR A 260 3.43 6.69 12.22
N LEU A 261 4.46 7.55 12.21
CA LEU A 261 4.42 8.84 12.91
C LEU A 261 3.29 9.72 12.37
N PHE A 262 3.06 9.73 11.04
CA PHE A 262 1.93 10.42 10.44
C PHE A 262 0.57 9.89 10.93
N ASN A 263 0.42 8.57 11.09
CA ASN A 263 -0.79 8.01 11.70
C ASN A 263 -0.99 8.53 13.13
N LEU A 264 0.08 8.58 13.94
CA LEU A 264 0.03 9.15 15.29
C LEU A 264 -0.33 10.65 15.28
N LEU A 265 0.16 11.42 14.32
CA LEU A 265 -0.22 12.82 14.15
C LEU A 265 -1.74 12.94 13.92
N LEU A 266 -2.32 12.16 13.00
CA LEU A 266 -3.76 12.22 12.75
C LEU A 266 -4.56 11.90 14.01
N ASN A 267 -4.11 10.93 14.82
CA ASN A 267 -4.73 10.65 16.13
C ASN A 267 -4.71 11.87 17.03
N LYS A 268 -3.55 12.55 17.13
CA LYS A 268 -3.40 13.76 17.96
C LYS A 268 -4.26 14.92 17.47
N VAL A 269 -4.40 15.10 16.16
CA VAL A 269 -5.30 16.09 15.57
C VAL A 269 -6.74 15.81 15.97
N ILE A 270 -7.20 14.57 15.84
CA ILE A 270 -8.56 14.17 16.24
C ILE A 270 -8.76 14.41 17.74
N GLU A 271 -7.80 14.01 18.58
CA GLU A 271 -7.86 14.15 20.04
C GLU A 271 -7.93 15.60 20.52
N ARG A 272 -7.20 16.51 19.86
CA ARG A 272 -7.05 17.91 20.31
C ARG A 272 -8.04 18.87 19.66
N SER A 273 -8.36 18.64 18.39
CA SER A 273 -9.09 19.61 17.55
C SER A 273 -10.35 19.02 16.92
N GLY A 274 -10.55 17.70 17.01
CA GLY A 274 -11.70 17.02 16.43
C GLY A 274 -11.51 16.60 14.97
N TRP A 275 -12.48 15.83 14.46
CA TRP A 275 -12.39 15.15 13.16
C TRP A 275 -12.29 16.09 11.96
N SER A 276 -13.06 17.20 11.98
CA SER A 276 -13.11 18.16 10.87
C SER A 276 -11.76 18.85 10.61
N TYR A 277 -10.89 18.94 11.62
CA TYR A 277 -9.55 19.52 11.46
C TYR A 277 -8.63 18.66 10.59
N LEU A 278 -9.01 17.42 10.26
CA LEU A 278 -8.25 16.60 9.31
C LEU A 278 -8.33 17.11 7.86
N ASP A 279 -9.33 17.93 7.51
CA ASP A 279 -9.60 18.36 6.13
C ASP A 279 -8.65 19.47 5.63
N ARG A 280 -7.34 19.19 5.71
CA ARG A 280 -6.23 20.02 5.23
C ARG A 280 -4.97 19.17 5.06
N GLU A 281 -3.91 19.76 4.51
CA GLU A 281 -2.62 19.09 4.41
C GLU A 281 -1.82 19.17 5.71
N TYR A 282 -1.10 18.09 5.99
CA TYR A 282 -0.18 17.96 7.10
C TYR A 282 1.20 17.57 6.58
N PRO A 283 2.28 18.15 7.13
CA PRO A 283 3.64 17.75 6.80
C PRO A 283 3.95 16.39 7.43
N SER A 284 4.76 15.58 6.75
CA SER A 284 5.48 14.51 7.42
C SER A 284 6.53 15.08 8.38
N LEU A 285 6.96 14.28 9.36
CA LEU A 285 7.91 14.74 10.38
C LEU A 285 9.24 15.25 9.77
N GLY A 286 9.67 14.70 8.63
CA GLY A 286 10.90 15.11 7.94
C GLY A 286 10.92 16.57 7.47
N CYS A 287 9.79 17.28 7.44
CA CYS A 287 9.72 18.69 7.05
C CYS A 287 10.12 19.70 8.16
N ALA A 288 10.80 19.22 9.22
CA ALA A 288 11.41 19.94 10.35
C ALA A 288 10.69 21.22 10.81
N GLU A 289 10.92 22.36 10.17
CA GLU A 289 10.44 23.67 10.64
C GLU A 289 8.91 23.75 10.75
N SER A 290 8.16 23.16 9.81
CA SER A 290 6.70 23.20 9.83
C SER A 290 6.04 22.06 10.63
N SER A 291 6.81 21.04 11.03
CA SER A 291 6.28 19.80 11.63
C SER A 291 6.54 19.69 13.13
N ILE A 292 7.62 20.28 13.66
CA ILE A 292 8.06 20.04 15.06
C ILE A 292 6.94 20.29 16.09
N GLU A 293 6.21 21.39 15.97
CA GLU A 293 5.14 21.71 16.92
C GLU A 293 4.00 20.69 16.89
N LEU A 294 3.59 20.28 15.68
CA LEU A 294 2.54 19.28 15.48
C LEU A 294 2.91 17.92 16.07
N TYR A 295 4.19 17.56 16.03
CA TYR A 295 4.71 16.27 16.47
C TYR A 295 5.34 16.29 17.87
N ARG A 296 5.30 17.41 18.61
CA ARG A 296 6.05 17.59 19.87
C ARG A 296 5.90 16.43 20.86
N ASP A 297 4.66 16.03 21.17
CA ASP A 297 4.39 14.91 22.09
C ASP A 297 4.88 13.58 21.52
N ILE A 298 4.75 13.39 20.20
CA ILE A 298 5.15 12.17 19.52
C ILE A 298 6.67 12.03 19.56
N LEU A 299 7.42 13.11 19.35
CA LEU A 299 8.88 13.12 19.44
C LEU A 299 9.36 12.64 20.82
N VAL A 300 8.74 13.13 21.89
CA VAL A 300 9.07 12.74 23.27
C VAL A 300 8.75 11.26 23.51
N LEU A 301 7.55 10.81 23.14
CA LEU A 301 7.12 9.42 23.33
C LEU A 301 7.97 8.43 22.53
N GLU A 302 8.39 8.83 21.32
CA GLU A 302 9.16 7.99 20.42
C GLU A 302 10.67 8.06 20.66
N GLY A 303 11.13 8.96 21.53
CA GLY A 303 12.55 9.14 21.85
C GLY A 303 13.36 9.75 20.70
N LEU A 304 12.73 10.57 19.85
CA LEU A 304 13.36 11.17 18.67
C LEU A 304 13.98 12.53 18.98
N ARG A 305 15.20 12.75 18.49
CA ARG A 305 15.91 14.04 18.58
C ARG A 305 15.73 14.81 17.29
N LEU A 306 15.81 16.14 17.34
CA LEU A 306 15.71 17.02 16.17
C LEU A 306 16.73 16.69 15.06
N SER A 307 17.91 16.18 15.42
CA SER A 307 18.92 15.72 14.46
C SER A 307 18.44 14.57 13.58
N ASP A 308 17.57 13.71 14.11
CA ASP A 308 17.13 12.47 13.46
C ASP A 308 16.12 12.77 12.33
N LEU A 309 15.43 13.91 12.39
CA LEU A 309 14.39 14.34 11.44
C LEU A 309 14.94 14.47 10.02
N ARG A 310 16.23 14.83 9.86
CA ARG A 310 16.89 15.02 8.56
C ARG A 310 16.98 13.72 7.74
N LEU A 311 16.84 12.57 8.39
CA LEU A 311 16.89 11.25 7.74
C LEU A 311 15.50 10.78 7.28
N LEU A 312 14.43 11.45 7.73
CA LEU A 312 13.06 11.13 7.35
C LEU A 312 12.64 11.90 6.08
N PRO A 313 11.77 11.31 5.24
CA PRO A 313 11.26 11.99 4.06
C PRO A 313 10.39 13.19 4.44
N CYS A 314 10.54 14.30 3.69
CA CYS A 314 9.64 15.44 3.74
C CYS A 314 8.64 15.39 2.58
N HIS A 315 7.35 15.33 2.92
CA HIS A 315 6.24 15.45 1.98
C HIS A 315 5.00 15.95 2.71
N TYR A 316 4.07 16.56 1.97
CA TYR A 316 2.78 16.97 2.48
C TYR A 316 1.71 15.95 2.06
N ARG A 317 0.74 15.74 2.94
CA ARG A 317 -0.36 14.80 2.73
C ARG A 317 -1.64 15.34 3.37
N HIS A 318 -2.74 15.31 2.63
CA HIS A 318 -4.06 15.58 3.18
C HIS A 318 -4.37 14.63 4.36
N GLY A 319 -4.80 15.18 5.49
CA GLY A 319 -5.16 14.41 6.69
C GLY A 319 -6.47 13.64 6.56
N LEU A 320 -7.28 13.97 5.53
CA LEU A 320 -8.57 13.39 5.24
C LEU A 320 -8.71 13.04 3.76
N PHE A 321 -9.44 11.98 3.44
CA PHE A 321 -9.83 11.66 2.08
C PHE A 321 -11.28 11.18 2.01
N ARG A 322 -11.87 11.34 0.83
CA ARG A 322 -13.19 10.80 0.47
C ARG A 322 -13.04 9.92 -0.77
N PRO A 323 -13.62 8.70 -0.79
CA PRO A 323 -13.75 7.95 -2.03
C PRO A 323 -14.49 8.79 -3.07
N LEU A 324 -14.01 8.76 -4.32
CA LEU A 324 -14.59 9.54 -5.43
C LEU A 324 -15.42 8.62 -6.32
N ARG A 325 -16.50 9.15 -6.90
CA ARG A 325 -17.38 8.41 -7.81
C ARG A 325 -17.84 7.06 -7.24
N SER A 326 -18.20 7.07 -5.96
CA SER A 326 -18.80 5.91 -5.30
C SER A 326 -20.06 5.46 -6.02
N ALA A 327 -20.22 4.15 -6.20
CA ALA A 327 -21.45 3.56 -6.70
C ALA A 327 -21.73 2.25 -5.96
N ILE A 328 -22.96 2.09 -5.49
CA ILE A 328 -23.42 0.88 -4.81
C ILE A 328 -24.49 0.22 -5.68
N ARG A 329 -24.29 -1.06 -6.00
CA ARG A 329 -25.32 -1.89 -6.64
C ARG A 329 -25.59 -3.09 -5.75
N THR A 330 -26.86 -3.37 -5.50
CA THR A 330 -27.28 -4.48 -4.64
C THR A 330 -28.12 -5.46 -5.43
N THR A 331 -27.80 -6.74 -5.29
CA THR A 331 -28.71 -7.85 -5.62
C THR A 331 -29.19 -8.48 -4.32
N LYS A 332 -30.14 -9.44 -4.34
CA LYS A 332 -30.78 -9.99 -3.13
C LYS A 332 -29.79 -10.31 -1.99
N ASN A 333 -28.61 -10.87 -2.30
CA ASN A 333 -27.62 -11.30 -1.30
C ASN A 333 -26.19 -10.78 -1.56
N THR A 334 -26.00 -9.77 -2.43
CA THR A 334 -24.65 -9.27 -2.79
C THR A 334 -24.63 -7.75 -2.88
N ILE A 335 -23.57 -7.14 -2.35
CA ILE A 335 -23.23 -5.72 -2.55
C ILE A 335 -22.04 -5.64 -3.50
N HIS A 336 -22.19 -4.84 -4.55
CA HIS A 336 -21.10 -4.36 -5.39
C HIS A 336 -20.83 -2.90 -5.06
N TYR A 337 -19.64 -2.61 -4.54
CA TYR A 337 -19.22 -1.25 -4.21
C TYR A 337 -18.04 -0.85 -5.08
N GLU A 338 -18.24 0.16 -5.91
CA GLU A 338 -17.22 0.75 -6.76
C GLU A 338 -16.84 2.13 -6.23
N PHE A 339 -15.54 2.44 -6.17
CA PHE A 339 -15.06 3.77 -5.79
C PHE A 339 -13.64 4.02 -6.30
N LEU A 340 -13.27 5.28 -6.42
CA LEU A 340 -11.92 5.70 -6.81
C LEU A 340 -11.18 6.30 -5.62
N LEU A 341 -9.90 5.96 -5.49
CA LEU A 341 -8.99 6.60 -4.55
C LEU A 341 -7.83 7.26 -5.30
N LYS A 342 -7.51 8.51 -4.91
CA LYS A 342 -6.29 9.19 -5.37
C LYS A 342 -5.05 8.41 -4.93
N ARG A 343 -3.93 8.61 -5.64
CA ARG A 343 -2.65 7.98 -5.30
C ARG A 343 -2.28 8.23 -3.82
N GLY A 344 -1.72 7.23 -3.19
CA GLY A 344 -1.32 7.28 -1.78
C GLY A 344 -2.45 7.07 -0.78
N MET A 345 -3.70 6.94 -1.20
CA MET A 345 -4.82 6.53 -0.34
C MET A 345 -4.99 5.00 -0.38
N TYR A 346 -5.53 4.44 0.70
CA TYR A 346 -5.54 3.00 0.93
C TYR A 346 -6.98 2.47 1.03
N ALA A 347 -7.35 1.54 0.14
CA ALA A 347 -8.66 0.89 0.19
C ALA A 347 -8.87 0.10 1.49
N THR A 348 -7.80 -0.38 2.12
CA THR A 348 -7.87 -1.02 3.44
C THR A 348 -8.42 -0.11 4.53
N ILE A 349 -8.26 1.22 4.44
CA ILE A 349 -8.86 2.13 5.41
C ILE A 349 -10.38 2.22 5.20
N VAL A 350 -10.85 2.19 3.95
CA VAL A 350 -12.28 2.12 3.62
C VAL A 350 -12.87 0.79 4.08
N LEU A 351 -12.22 -0.33 3.73
CA LEU A 351 -12.65 -1.67 4.15
C LEU A 351 -12.64 -1.81 5.68
N ARG A 352 -11.61 -1.31 6.35
CA ARG A 352 -11.55 -1.30 7.82
C ARG A 352 -12.71 -0.52 8.40
N GLU A 353 -13.09 0.62 7.83
CA GLU A 353 -14.25 1.38 8.32
C GLU A 353 -15.54 0.55 8.22
N ILE A 354 -15.72 -0.21 7.14
CA ILE A 354 -16.91 -1.02 6.88
C ILE A 354 -16.98 -2.28 7.75
N PHE A 355 -15.86 -3.00 7.86
CA PHE A 355 -15.80 -4.34 8.44
C PHE A 355 -15.23 -4.39 9.87
N LYS A 356 -14.43 -3.40 10.28
CA LYS A 356 -13.79 -3.36 11.61
C LYS A 356 -12.94 -4.63 11.85
N ASP A 357 -13.14 -5.28 12.99
CA ASP A 357 -12.58 -6.58 13.37
C ASP A 357 -12.94 -7.73 12.43
N ASN A 358 -13.99 -7.58 11.61
CA ASN A 358 -14.39 -8.59 10.63
C ASN A 358 -13.56 -8.54 9.33
N LEU A 359 -12.66 -7.55 9.17
CA LEU A 359 -11.72 -7.53 8.06
C LEU A 359 -10.57 -8.50 8.33
N LEU A 360 -10.36 -9.49 7.46
CA LEU A 360 -9.24 -10.40 7.54
C LEU A 360 -8.24 -10.10 6.42
N LEU A 361 -6.99 -9.89 6.79
CA LEU A 361 -5.89 -9.63 5.87
C LEU A 361 -4.95 -10.83 5.93
N SER A 362 -4.80 -11.50 4.80
CA SER A 362 -3.97 -12.70 4.63
C SER A 362 -2.58 -12.37 4.11
#